data_AF-A0A3S2EDV9-F1
#
_entry.id   AF-A0A3S2EDV9-F1
#
_cell.length_a   1.000
_cell.length_b   1.000
_cell.length_c   1.000
_cell.angle_alpha   90.00
_cell.angle_beta   90.00
_cell.angle_gamma   90.00
#
_symmetry.space_group_name_H-M   'P 1'
#
loop_
_entity.id
_entity.type
_entity.pdbx_description
1 polymer ?
#
loop_
_entity_poly.entity_id
_entity_poly.type
_entity_poly.pdbx_seq_one_letter_code
_entity_poly.pdbx_strand_id
1 'polypeptide(L)' 'LTADLPVGQKLYFPVVQECDGAADRWIEIPAAGQDEDALESPAPGIKLLPKK' A
#
# COMPACT_ATOMS: atom_id res chain seq x y z
N LEU A 1 -16.02 -9.15 5.69
CA LEU A 1 -14.95 -8.27 5.15
C LEU A 1 -13.60 -8.96 4.96
N THR A 2 -13.36 -10.18 5.47
CA THR A 2 -12.01 -10.81 5.47
C THR A 2 -11.85 -12.15 4.74
N ALA A 3 -12.92 -12.78 4.25
CA ALA A 3 -12.83 -14.14 3.73
C ALA A 3 -12.08 -14.25 2.38
N ASP A 4 -12.08 -13.19 1.57
CA ASP A 4 -11.63 -13.24 0.17
C ASP A 4 -10.32 -12.47 -0.10
N LEU A 5 -9.59 -12.06 0.95
CA LEU A 5 -8.31 -11.37 0.75
C LEU A 5 -7.23 -12.35 0.25
N PRO A 6 -6.44 -11.99 -0.77
CA PRO A 6 -5.46 -12.89 -1.36
C PRO A 6 -4.27 -13.12 -0.43
N VAL A 7 -4.24 -14.30 0.20
CA VAL A 7 -3.13 -14.75 1.04
C VAL A 7 -1.85 -14.88 0.21
N GLY A 8 -0.72 -14.48 0.80
CA GLY A 8 0.60 -14.53 0.17
C GLY A 8 0.92 -13.31 -0.68
N GLN A 9 -0.06 -12.47 -0.99
CA GLN A 9 0.12 -11.24 -1.76
C GLN A 9 0.34 -10.01 -0.86
N LYS A 10 0.95 -8.97 -1.44
CA LYS A 10 1.05 -7.65 -0.81
C LYS A 10 -0.23 -6.87 -1.13
N LEU A 11 -0.93 -6.41 -0.09
CA LEU A 11 -2.09 -5.55 -0.19
C LEU A 11 -1.63 -4.11 -0.01
N TYR A 12 -2.01 -3.23 -0.93
CA TYR A 12 -1.69 -1.82 -0.86
C TYR A 12 -2.89 -1.01 -0.37
N PHE A 13 -2.63 -0.03 0.48
CA PHE A 13 -3.64 0.84 1.06
C PHE A 13 -3.31 2.29 0.68
N PRO A 14 -3.83 2.81 -0.44
CA PRO A 14 -3.66 4.20 -0.81
C PRO A 14 -4.26 5.11 0.27
N VAL A 15 -3.48 6.06 0.77
CA VAL A 15 -3.92 6.99 1.81
C VAL A 15 -3.61 8.44 1.41
N VAL A 16 -4.47 9.35 1.88
CA VAL A 16 -4.21 10.79 1.83
C VAL A 16 -4.01 11.25 3.26
N GLN A 17 -2.87 11.86 3.55
CA GLN A 17 -2.57 12.48 4.83
C GLN A 17 -2.88 13.97 4.71
N GLU A 18 -3.76 14.47 5.58
CA GLU A 18 -4.10 15.89 5.63
C GLU A 18 -3.53 16.50 6.92
N CYS A 19 -2.87 17.66 6.80
CA CYS A 19 -2.31 18.39 7.94
C CYS A 19 -2.28 19.90 7.65
N ASP A 20 -2.87 20.73 8.53
CA ASP A 20 -2.89 22.20 8.43
C ASP A 20 -3.24 22.75 7.02
N GLY A 21 -4.18 22.10 6.31
CA GLY A 21 -4.63 22.50 4.97
C GLY A 21 -3.73 22.02 3.81
N ALA A 22 -2.65 21.30 4.09
CA ALA A 22 -1.87 20.55 3.12
C ALA A 22 -2.35 19.09 3.02
N ALA A 23 -2.06 18.44 1.88
CA ALA A 23 -2.42 17.05 1.64
C ALA A 23 -1.30 16.29 0.90
N ASP A 24 -0.75 15.28 1.56
CA ASP A 24 0.20 14.32 1.00
C ASP A 24 -0.52 13.06 0.53
N ARG A 25 -0.19 12.59 -0.68
CA ARG A 25 -0.90 11.49 -1.35
C ARG A 25 0.00 10.27 -1.49
N TRP A 26 -0.07 9.40 -0.49
CA TRP A 26 0.62 8.11 -0.47
C TRP A 26 -0.20 7.06 -1.20
N ILE A 27 -0.30 7.20 -2.52
CA ILE A 27 -1.24 6.45 -3.36
C ILE A 27 -0.57 5.69 -4.51
N GLU A 28 0.75 5.78 -4.64
CA GLU A 28 1.49 5.14 -5.72
C GLU A 28 1.64 3.64 -5.47
N ILE A 29 1.28 2.82 -6.45
CA ILE A 29 1.43 1.35 -6.37
C ILE A 29 2.57 0.95 -7.32
N PRO A 30 3.61 0.26 -6.84
CA PRO A 30 4.73 -0.14 -7.69
C PRO A 30 4.27 -1.17 -8.74
N ALA A 31 4.78 -1.00 -9.96
CA ALA A 31 4.61 -2.00 -11.01
C ALA A 31 5.31 -3.32 -10.62
N ALA A 32 4.94 -4.42 -11.29
CA ALA A 32 5.55 -5.72 -11.02
C ALA A 32 7.08 -5.67 -11.23
N GLY A 33 7.84 -5.97 -10.17
CA GLY A 33 9.31 -5.95 -10.19
C GLY A 33 9.94 -4.57 -10.03
N GLN A 34 9.14 -3.51 -9.87
CA GLN A 34 9.62 -2.17 -9.52
C GLN A 34 9.98 -2.13 -8.02
N ASP A 35 11.03 -1.38 -7.70
CA ASP A 35 11.36 -1.06 -6.32
C ASP A 35 10.39 -0.01 -5.76
N GLU A 36 9.84 -0.28 -4.58
CA GLU A 36 8.89 0.59 -3.88
C GLU A 36 9.56 1.89 -3.43
N ASP A 37 10.84 1.83 -3.05
CA ASP A 37 11.63 2.98 -2.62
C ASP A 37 11.99 3.94 -3.76
N ALA A 38 11.73 3.54 -5.02
CA ALA A 38 11.88 4.41 -6.18
C ALA A 38 10.66 5.31 -6.43
N LEU A 39 9.54 5.07 -5.73
CA LEU A 39 8.35 5.91 -5.77
C LEU A 39 8.50 7.07 -4.77
N GLU A 40 7.93 8.23 -5.09
CA GLU A 40 8.04 9.42 -4.24
C GLU A 40 7.12 9.32 -3.02
N SER A 41 5.93 8.74 -3.19
CA SER A 41 4.91 8.58 -2.17
C SER A 41 4.20 7.23 -2.32
N PRO A 42 4.91 6.10 -2.07
CA PRO A 42 4.34 4.77 -2.20
C PRO A 42 3.20 4.56 -1.21
N ALA A 43 2.14 3.91 -1.67
CA ALA A 43 1.06 3.45 -0.81
C ALA A 43 1.58 2.40 0.18
N PRO A 44 1.23 2.48 1.48
CA PRO A 44 1.57 1.46 2.46
C PRO A 44 1.16 0.05 2.02
N GLY A 45 2.13 -0.88 2.04
CA GLY A 45 1.94 -2.27 1.63
C GLY A 45 2.05 -3.26 2.80
N ILE A 46 1.04 -4.12 2.98
CA ILE A 46 1.05 -5.22 3.97
C ILE A 46 1.05 -6.56 3.24
N LYS A 47 2.04 -7.42 3.54
CA LYS A 47 2.03 -8.81 3.06
C LYS A 47 1.10 -9.66 3.92
N LEU A 48 0.03 -10.17 3.33
CA LEU A 48 -0.92 -11.03 4.04
C LEU A 48 -0.34 -12.44 4.15
N LEU A 49 -0.04 -12.86 5.38
CA LEU A 49 0.47 -14.21 5.65
C LEU A 49 -0.67 -15.20 5.87
N PRO A 50 -0.45 -16.51 5.62
CA PRO A 50 -1.38 -17.54 6.02
C PRO A 50 -1.65 -17.48 7.53
N LYS A 51 -2.86 -17.88 7.90
CA LYS A 51 -3.19 -18.09 9.31
C LYS A 51 -2.26 -19.17 9.88
N LYS A 52 -1.71 -18.89 11.07
CA LYS A 52 -0.91 -19.87 11.82
C LYS A 52 -1.76 -21.02 12.32
#